data_AF-A0A1G7ZHV2-F1
#
_entry.id   AF-A0A1G7ZHV2-F1
#
_cell.length_a   1.000
_cell.length_b   1.000
_cell.length_c   1.000
_cell.angle_alpha   90.00
_cell.angle_beta   90.00
_cell.angle_gamma   90.00
#
_symmetry.space_group_name_H-M   'P 1'
#
loop_
_entity.id
_entity.type
_entity.pdbx_description
1 polymer ?
#
loop_
_entity_poly.entity_id
_entity_poly.type
_entity_poly.pdbx_seq_one_letter_code
_entity_poly.pdbx_strand_id
1 'polypeptide(L)'
;MAKHAHTPAEYSAADVAAIRALHEGVANEGQQRRAMEWIIRNACGMYDLSYRPGGQDGDRATAFAEGRRFAGLQIAKMLTPEVLKAVSRGDAASSDSKTRQE
;
A
#
# COMPACT_ATOMS: atom_id res chain seq x y z
N MET A 1 6.95 -22.01 -12.67
CA MET A 1 6.63 -20.96 -13.66
C MET A 1 6.87 -19.60 -13.03
N ALA A 2 7.54 -18.68 -13.71
CA ALA A 2 7.77 -17.33 -13.18
C ALA A 2 6.42 -16.58 -13.09
N LYS A 3 6.09 -16.05 -11.92
CA LYS A 3 4.77 -15.43 -11.66
C LYS A 3 4.73 -14.03 -12.25
N HIS A 4 3.78 -13.76 -13.14
CA HIS A 4 3.68 -12.47 -13.81
C HIS A 4 3.08 -11.41 -12.88
N ALA A 5 3.56 -10.17 -12.98
CA ALA A 5 3.10 -9.07 -12.11
C ALA A 5 1.60 -8.78 -12.19
N HIS A 6 0.95 -9.14 -13.30
CA HIS A 6 -0.49 -8.98 -13.53
C HIS A 6 -1.36 -10.13 -13.00
N THR A 7 -0.75 -11.21 -12.49
CA THR A 7 -1.49 -12.32 -11.89
C THR A 7 -1.72 -12.07 -10.39
N PRO A 8 -2.78 -12.65 -9.80
CA PRO A 8 -3.03 -12.51 -8.36
C PRO A 8 -1.83 -12.94 -7.51
N ALA A 9 -1.54 -12.15 -6.48
CA ALA A 9 -0.46 -12.42 -5.53
C ALA A 9 -0.76 -13.67 -4.69
N GLU A 10 0.30 -14.32 -4.17
CA GLU A 10 0.16 -15.47 -3.28
C GLU A 10 -0.40 -15.07 -1.93
N TYR A 11 -1.29 -15.91 -1.41
CA TYR A 11 -1.90 -15.78 -0.10
C TYR A 11 -2.03 -17.15 0.56
N SER A 12 -1.91 -17.15 1.88
CA SER A 12 -2.24 -18.27 2.76
C SER A 12 -3.66 -18.12 3.32
N ALA A 13 -4.20 -19.18 3.94
CA ALA A 13 -5.47 -19.10 4.65
C ALA A 13 -5.48 -18.03 5.76
N ALA A 14 -4.32 -17.81 6.41
CA ALA A 14 -4.17 -16.77 7.42
C ALA A 14 -4.23 -15.36 6.83
N ASP A 15 -3.72 -15.15 5.61
CA ASP A 15 -3.83 -13.85 4.92
C ASP A 15 -5.27 -13.56 4.54
N VAL A 16 -5.98 -14.56 4.00
CA VAL A 16 -7.41 -14.44 3.67
C VAL A 16 -8.23 -14.11 4.91
N ALA A 17 -8.02 -14.83 6.02
CA ALA A 17 -8.72 -14.58 7.27
C ALA A 17 -8.43 -13.16 7.81
N ALA A 18 -7.18 -12.70 7.75
CA ALA A 18 -6.78 -11.38 8.20
C ALA A 18 -7.39 -10.26 7.32
N ILE A 19 -7.36 -10.39 6.00
CA ILE A 19 -7.95 -9.42 5.06
C ILE A 19 -9.47 -9.35 5.25
N ARG A 20 -10.14 -10.50 5.43
CA ARG A 20 -11.57 -10.54 5.70
C ARG A 20 -11.93 -9.86 7.01
N ALA A 21 -11.23 -10.18 8.10
CA ALA A 21 -11.45 -9.55 9.39
C ALA A 21 -11.18 -8.03 9.35
N LEU A 22 -10.19 -7.59 8.56
CA LEU A 22 -9.89 -6.17 8.36
C LEU A 22 -11.04 -5.48 7.61
N HIS A 23 -11.54 -6.09 6.53
CA HIS A 23 -12.68 -5.60 5.77
C HIS A 23 -13.95 -5.52 6.63
N GLU A 24 -14.19 -6.52 7.48
CA GLU A 24 -15.34 -6.57 8.40
C GLU A 24 -15.20 -5.62 9.60
N GLY A 25 -14.03 -4.99 9.80
CA GLY A 25 -13.78 -4.05 10.90
C GLY A 25 -13.57 -4.72 12.26
N VAL A 26 -13.35 -6.03 12.29
CA VAL A 26 -13.23 -6.85 13.52
C VAL A 26 -11.83 -7.47 13.70
N ALA A 27 -10.87 -7.12 12.84
CA ALA A 27 -9.51 -7.63 12.93
C ALA A 27 -8.86 -7.30 14.27
N ASN A 28 -8.32 -8.32 14.93
CA ASN A 28 -7.43 -8.13 16.07
C ASN A 28 -6.08 -7.53 15.64
N GLU A 29 -5.26 -7.12 16.62
CA GLU A 29 -3.95 -6.50 16.40
C GLU A 29 -3.03 -7.31 15.47
N GLY A 30 -2.99 -8.63 15.64
CA GLY A 30 -2.19 -9.53 14.80
C GLY A 30 -2.70 -9.59 13.37
N GLN A 31 -4.01 -9.66 13.18
CA GLN A 31 -4.66 -9.68 11.87
C GLN A 31 -4.47 -8.34 11.13
N GLN A 32 -4.56 -7.21 11.83
CA GLN A 32 -4.33 -5.89 11.25
C GLN A 32 -2.92 -5.76 10.69
N ARG A 33 -1.89 -6.13 11.47
CA ARG A 33 -0.49 -6.10 11.01
C ARG A 33 -0.27 -7.06 9.86
N ARG A 34 -0.80 -8.28 9.95
CA ARG A 34 -0.67 -9.28 8.89
C ARG A 34 -1.30 -8.82 7.58
N ALA A 35 -2.52 -8.29 7.63
CA ALA A 35 -3.20 -7.76 6.46
C ALA A 35 -2.41 -6.62 5.82
N MET A 36 -1.92 -5.66 6.63
CA MET A 36 -1.09 -4.56 6.14
C MET A 36 0.22 -5.05 5.49
N GLU A 37 0.88 -6.02 6.13
CA GLU A 37 2.10 -6.61 5.59
C GLU A 37 1.85 -7.30 4.24
N TRP A 38 0.79 -8.10 4.13
CA TRP A 38 0.43 -8.78 2.88
C TRP A 38 0.08 -7.77 1.77
N ILE A 39 -0.66 -6.71 2.08
CA ILE A 39 -0.98 -5.65 1.10
C ILE A 39 0.30 -5.02 0.55
N ILE A 40 1.22 -4.60 1.42
CA ILE A 40 2.45 -3.90 0.99
C ILE A 40 3.39 -4.85 0.25
N ARG A 41 3.65 -6.04 0.80
CA ARG A 41 4.65 -6.97 0.27
C ARG A 41 4.13 -7.75 -0.93
N ASN A 42 2.95 -8.34 -0.82
CA ASN A 42 2.44 -9.29 -1.81
C ASN A 42 1.57 -8.60 -2.85
N ALA A 43 0.57 -7.83 -2.43
CA ALA A 43 -0.35 -7.17 -3.37
C ALA A 43 0.34 -6.01 -4.13
N CYS A 44 1.10 -5.16 -3.44
CA CYS A 44 1.83 -4.05 -4.07
C CYS A 44 3.21 -4.44 -4.60
N GLY A 45 3.82 -5.54 -4.14
CA GLY A 45 5.17 -5.92 -4.61
C GLY A 45 6.26 -4.92 -4.21
N MET A 46 6.08 -4.20 -3.10
CA MET A 46 6.90 -3.03 -2.74
C MET A 46 8.41 -3.33 -2.65
N TYR A 47 8.78 -4.54 -2.25
CA TYR A 47 10.18 -4.97 -2.08
C TYR A 47 10.67 -5.90 -3.20
N ASP A 48 9.85 -6.15 -4.21
CA ASP A 48 10.26 -6.91 -5.38
C ASP A 48 11.00 -6.02 -6.38
N LEU A 49 11.97 -6.59 -7.10
CA LEU A 49 12.57 -5.92 -8.25
C LEU A 49 11.47 -5.80 -9.30
N SER A 50 11.32 -4.63 -9.93
CA SER A 50 10.24 -4.39 -10.90
C SER A 50 10.61 -4.78 -12.33
N TYR A 51 11.90 -4.76 -12.68
CA TYR A 51 12.39 -5.08 -14.02
C TYR A 51 11.97 -6.50 -14.44
N ARG A 52 11.42 -6.63 -15.66
CA ARG A 52 11.04 -7.90 -16.28
C ARG A 52 11.70 -8.00 -17.66
N PRO A 53 12.52 -9.03 -17.92
CA PRO A 53 13.10 -9.23 -19.24
C PRO A 53 12.04 -9.68 -20.26
N GLY A 54 12.29 -9.46 -21.56
CA GLY A 54 11.41 -9.94 -22.64
C GLY A 54 11.06 -8.92 -23.73
N GLY A 55 11.86 -7.88 -23.92
CA GLY A 55 11.57 -6.82 -24.90
C GLY A 55 10.26 -6.09 -24.57
N GLN A 56 9.41 -5.85 -25.57
CA GLN A 56 8.17 -5.09 -25.40
C GLN A 56 7.19 -5.71 -24.37
N ASP A 57 7.12 -7.04 -24.29
CA ASP A 57 6.28 -7.70 -23.28
C ASP A 57 6.90 -7.59 -21.87
N GLY A 58 8.23 -7.59 -21.79
CA GLY A 58 8.98 -7.28 -20.57
C GLY A 58 8.75 -5.84 -20.09
N ASP A 59 8.72 -4.88 -21.01
CA ASP A 59 8.45 -3.47 -20.71
C ASP A 59 7.04 -3.28 -20.12
N ARG A 60 6.03 -3.92 -20.72
CA ARG A 60 4.64 -3.88 -20.21
C ARG A 60 4.52 -4.54 -18.84
N ALA A 61 5.20 -5.68 -18.64
CA ALA A 61 5.21 -6.35 -17.35
C ALA A 61 5.92 -5.52 -16.26
N THR A 62 7.01 -4.83 -16.63
CA THR A 62 7.73 -3.88 -15.76
C THR A 62 6.85 -2.70 -15.39
N ALA A 63 6.17 -2.09 -16.37
CA ALA A 63 5.24 -0.98 -16.14
C ALA A 63 4.11 -1.37 -15.17
N PHE A 64 3.56 -2.57 -15.32
CA PHE A 64 2.54 -3.08 -14.40
C PHE A 64 3.10 -3.30 -12.98
N ALA A 65 4.33 -3.85 -12.87
CA ALA A 65 5.00 -4.04 -11.58
C ALA A 65 5.27 -2.70 -10.88
N GLU A 66 5.72 -1.68 -11.61
CA GLU A 66 5.92 -0.32 -11.09
C GLU A 66 4.61 0.34 -10.66
N GLY A 67 3.52 0.15 -11.42
CA GLY A 67 2.20 0.64 -11.02
C GLY A 67 1.73 0.07 -9.68
N ARG A 68 1.94 -1.23 -9.45
CA ARG A 68 1.67 -1.89 -8.17
C ARG A 68 2.57 -1.37 -7.05
N ARG A 69 3.86 -1.22 -7.32
CA ARG A 69 4.86 -0.71 -6.38
C ARG A 69 4.52 0.74 -5.97
N PHE A 70 4.04 1.56 -6.88
CA PHE A 70 3.59 2.93 -6.61
C PHE A 70 2.49 2.97 -5.56
N ALA A 71 1.49 2.08 -5.63
CA ALA A 71 0.46 1.98 -4.61
C ALA A 71 1.06 1.63 -3.23
N GLY A 72 2.02 0.70 -3.19
CA GLY A 72 2.76 0.35 -1.97
C GLY A 72 3.55 1.52 -1.39
N LEU A 73 4.19 2.33 -2.25
CA LEU A 73 4.89 3.56 -1.87
C LEU A 73 3.97 4.59 -1.21
N GLN A 74 2.73 4.74 -1.69
CA GLN A 74 1.75 5.64 -1.06
C GLN A 74 1.44 5.21 0.37
N ILE A 75 1.24 3.90 0.58
CA ILE A 75 0.99 3.34 1.92
C ILE A 75 2.22 3.52 2.81
N ALA A 76 3.41 3.16 2.32
CA ALA A 76 4.65 3.27 3.06
C ALA A 76 4.93 4.70 3.55
N LYS A 77 4.59 5.70 2.73
CA LYS A 77 4.67 7.11 3.11
C LYS A 77 3.80 7.42 4.33
N MET A 78 2.56 6.91 4.38
CA MET A 78 1.64 7.15 5.51
C MET A 78 2.05 6.45 6.80
N LEU A 79 2.94 5.46 6.75
CA LEU A 79 3.46 4.78 7.94
C LEU A 79 4.54 5.60 8.67
N THR A 80 5.00 6.72 8.11
CA THR A 80 6.03 7.55 8.74
C THR A 80 5.42 8.64 9.62
N PRO A 81 5.97 8.90 10.82
CA PRO A 81 5.45 9.92 11.72
C PRO A 81 5.61 11.34 11.15
N GLU A 82 6.54 11.56 10.21
CA GLU A 82 6.73 12.84 9.53
C GLU A 82 5.50 13.23 8.72
N VAL A 83 4.86 12.26 8.07
CA VAL A 83 3.67 12.52 7.26
C VAL A 83 2.48 12.89 8.14
N LEU A 84 2.31 12.21 9.27
CA LEU A 84 1.30 12.58 10.26
C LEU A 84 1.52 14.02 10.76
N LYS A 85 2.77 14.37 11.14
CA LYS A 85 3.14 15.73 11.57
C LYS A 85 2.86 16.77 10.48
N ALA A 86 3.17 16.47 9.23
CA ALA A 86 2.96 17.38 8.10
C ALA A 86 1.47 17.65 7.87
N VAL A 87 0.64 16.62 7.91
CA VAL A 87 -0.82 16.74 7.73
C VAL A 87 -1.45 17.53 8.89
N SER A 88 -1.12 17.20 10.14
CA SER A 88 -1.67 17.93 11.30
C SER A 88 -1.30 19.42 11.33
N ARG A 89 -0.13 19.80 10.79
CA ARG A 89 0.27 21.21 10.64
C ARG A 89 -0.53 21.94 9.55
N GLY A 90 -0.82 21.25 8.44
CA GLY A 90 -1.64 21.79 7.35
C GLY A 90 -3.09 22.02 7.79
N ASP A 91 -3.66 21.09 8.54
CA ASP A 91 -5.02 21.20 9.09
C ASP A 91 -5.13 22.37 10.08
N ALA A 92 -4.15 22.52 10.99
CA ALA A 92 -4.10 23.63 11.95
C ALA A 92 -3.98 25.02 11.29
N ALA A 93 -3.24 25.13 10.17
CA ALA A 93 -3.15 26.37 9.40
C ALA A 93 -4.46 26.73 8.68
N SER A 94 -5.28 25.73 8.33
CA SER A 94 -6.56 25.94 7.65
C SER A 94 -7.68 26.39 8.60
N SER A 95 -7.66 25.94 9.87
CA SER A 95 -8.67 26.33 10.87
C SER A 95 -8.49 27.76 11.39
N ASP A 96 -7.26 28.26 11.46
CA ASP A 96 -6.94 29.60 11.98
C ASP A 96 -7.38 30.75 11.04
N SER A 97 -7.57 30.44 9.74
CA SER A 97 -8.05 31.41 8.75
C SER A 97 -9.55 31.76 8.88
N LYS A 98 -10.34 30.85 9.48
CA LYS A 98 -11.79 31.03 9.63
C LYS A 98 -12.18 31.82 10.87
N THR A 99 -11.30 31.90 11.87
CA THR A 99 -11.57 32.57 13.16
C THR A 99 -11.27 34.07 13.14
N ARG A 100 -10.65 34.61 12.08
CA ARG A 100 -10.26 36.03 11.98
C ARG A 100 -11.23 36.90 11.16
N GLN A 101 -12.38 36.39 10.74
CA GLN A 101 -13.36 37.12 9.92
C GLN A 101 -14.67 37.48 10.65
N GLU A 102 -14.69 37.47 11.99
CA GLU A 102 -15.81 37.96 12.81
C GLU A 102 -15.42 39.21 13.61
#